data_AF-A0A0G4E5F0-F1
#
_entry.id   AF-A0A0G4E5F0-F1
#
_cell.length_a   1.000
_cell.length_b   1.000
_cell.length_c   1.000
_cell.angle_alpha   90.00
_cell.angle_beta   90.00
_cell.angle_gamma   90.00
#
_symmetry.space_group_name_H-M   'P 1'
#
loop_
_entity.id
_entity.type
_entity.pdbx_description
1 polymer ?
#
loop_
_entity_poly.entity_id
_entity_poly.type
_entity_poly.pdbx_seq_one_letter_code
_entity_poly.pdbx_strand_id
1 'polypeptide(L)' 'MYRVLIEANGQTAYQREVSTKAYAIFEAKELACAAGDAVKVASEVDLARYQTTNGFIRAVAL' A
#
# COMPACT_ATOMS: atom_id res chain seq x y z
N MET A 1 8.76 -8.13 9.97
CA MET A 1 7.90 -8.79 8.94
C MET A 1 7.24 -7.66 8.14
N TYR A 2 6.68 -7.87 6.95
CA TYR A 2 6.14 -6.76 6.14
C TYR A 2 4.69 -7.01 5.77
N ARG A 3 3.92 -5.93 5.56
CA ARG A 3 2.51 -6.02 5.21
C ARG A 3 2.14 -5.00 4.14
N VAL A 4 1.26 -5.41 3.23
CA VAL A 4 0.60 -4.56 2.24
C VAL A 4 -0.87 -4.41 2.65
N LEU A 5 -1.38 -3.19 2.63
CA LEU A 5 -2.70 -2.80 3.10
C LEU A 5 -3.40 -1.98 2.01
N ILE A 6 -4.68 -2.21 1.80
CA ILE A 6 -5.56 -1.30 1.06
C ILE A 6 -6.63 -0.82 2.03
N GLU A 7 -6.64 0.49 2.26
CA GLU A 7 -7.66 1.20 3.01
C GLU A 7 -8.59 1.88 2.01
N ALA A 8 -9.87 1.51 2.00
CA ALA A 8 -10.89 2.11 1.17
C ALA A 8 -12.07 2.56 2.05
N ASN A 9 -12.51 3.80 1.90
CA ASN A 9 -13.62 4.38 2.67
C ASN A 9 -13.46 4.24 4.20
N GLY A 10 -12.22 4.39 4.70
CA GLY A 10 -11.91 4.28 6.13
C GLY A 10 -11.87 2.85 6.69
N GLN A 11 -11.97 1.83 5.83
CA GLN A 11 -11.89 0.41 6.22
C GLN A 11 -10.75 -0.29 5.49
N THR A 12 -10.15 -1.30 6.13
CA THR A 12 -9.19 -2.18 5.46
C THR A 12 -9.95 -3.11 4.51
N ALA A 13 -9.86 -2.84 3.21
CA ALA A 13 -10.45 -3.66 2.16
C ALA A 13 -9.59 -4.89 1.83
N TYR A 14 -8.28 -4.78 2.03
CA TYR A 14 -7.32 -5.85 1.77
C TYR A 14 -6.11 -5.74 2.69
N GLN A 15 -5.60 -6.89 3.13
CA GLN A 15 -4.30 -6.97 3.78
C GLN A 15 -3.59 -8.27 3.42
N ARG A 16 -2.26 -8.19 3.24
CA ARG A 16 -1.41 -9.36 2.97
C ARG A 16 -0.06 -9.20 3.63
N GLU A 17 0.36 -10.23 4.36
CA GLU A 17 1.70 -10.31 4.93
C GLU A 17 2.68 -10.91 3.93
N VAL A 18 3.91 -10.35 3.91
CA VAL A 18 4.95 -10.74 2.96
C VAL A 18 6.32 -10.77 3.63
N SER A 19 7.20 -11.61 3.09
CA SER A 19 8.47 -11.95 3.74
C SER A 19 9.56 -10.89 3.57
N THR A 20 9.48 -10.03 2.54
CA THR A 20 10.56 -9.08 2.22
C THR A 20 10.06 -7.66 2.01
N LYS A 21 10.91 -6.68 2.38
CA LYS A 21 10.67 -5.24 2.18
C LYS A 21 10.45 -4.93 0.70
N ALA A 22 11.32 -5.46 -0.15
CA ALA A 22 11.28 -5.22 -1.59
C ALA A 22 9.96 -5.70 -2.19
N TYR A 23 9.49 -6.88 -1.79
CA TYR A 23 8.21 -7.41 -2.28
C TYR A 23 7.02 -6.60 -1.76
N ALA A 24 7.03 -6.14 -0.50
CA ALA A 24 5.97 -5.27 0.02
C ALA A 24 5.83 -3.97 -0.78
N ILE A 25 6.95 -3.32 -1.09
CA ILE A 25 6.98 -2.09 -1.89
C ILE A 25 6.54 -2.36 -3.34
N PHE A 26 7.04 -3.46 -3.93
CA PHE A 26 6.67 -3.88 -5.28
C PHE A 26 5.17 -4.14 -5.40
N GLU A 27 4.61 -4.97 -4.52
CA GLU A 27 3.19 -5.32 -4.52
C GLU A 27 2.30 -4.08 -4.32
N ALA A 28 2.64 -3.19 -3.39
CA ALA A 28 1.90 -1.95 -3.20
C ALA A 28 1.91 -1.06 -4.45
N LYS A 29 3.03 -1.03 -5.19
CA LYS A 29 3.13 -0.32 -6.47
C LYS A 29 2.28 -0.97 -7.56
N GLU A 30 2.29 -2.30 -7.67
CA GLU A 30 1.47 -3.02 -8.66
C GLU A 30 -0.02 -2.81 -8.39
N LEU A 31 -0.45 -2.90 -7.13
CA LEU A 31 -1.83 -2.62 -6.73
C LEU A 31 -2.22 -1.16 -7.01
N ALA A 32 -1.31 -0.22 -6.78
CA ALA A 32 -1.51 1.19 -7.13
C ALA A 32 -1.65 1.39 -8.65
N CYS A 33 -0.82 0.73 -9.46
CA CYS A 33 -0.91 0.76 -10.91
C CYS A 33 -2.24 0.18 -11.41
N ALA A 34 -2.66 -0.96 -10.86
CA ALA A 34 -3.92 -1.61 -11.18
C ALA A 34 -5.15 -0.77 -10.79
N ALA A 35 -5.02 0.09 -9.78
CA ALA A 35 -6.07 1.02 -9.38
C ALA A 35 -6.24 2.22 -10.32
N GLY A 36 -5.32 2.44 -11.29
CA GLY A 36 -5.39 3.49 -12.31
C GLY A 36 -5.06 4.90 -11.83
N ASP A 37 -5.65 5.30 -10.70
CA ASP A 37 -5.65 6.71 -10.24
C ASP A 37 -4.70 6.94 -9.05
N ALA A 38 -3.89 5.94 -8.71
CA ALA A 38 -3.12 5.97 -7.48
C ALA A 38 -1.89 6.88 -7.60
N VAL A 39 -1.81 7.90 -6.74
CA VAL A 39 -0.68 8.84 -6.69
C VAL A 39 0.24 8.46 -5.54
N LYS A 40 1.54 8.33 -5.81
CA LYS A 40 2.53 8.10 -4.75
C LYS A 40 2.63 9.35 -3.86
N VAL A 41 2.48 9.16 -2.55
CA VAL A 41 2.60 10.23 -1.55
C VAL A 41 3.75 9.94 -0.59
N ALA A 42 4.40 10.99 -0.11
CA ALA A 42 5.46 10.87 0.89
C ALA A 42 4.87 10.37 2.23
N SER A 43 5.61 9.50 2.91
CA SER A 43 5.26 9.01 4.24
C SER A 43 6.55 8.72 5.02
N GLU A 44 6.62 9.19 6.26
CA GLU A 44 7.76 8.91 7.16
C GLU A 44 7.62 7.54 7.84
N VAL A 45 6.41 6.99 7.87
CA VAL A 45 6.06 5.77 8.61
C VAL A 45 5.91 4.57 7.67
N ASP A 46 5.30 4.78 6.50
CA ASP A 46 5.08 3.71 5.54
C ASP A 46 6.28 3.54 4.62
N LEU A 47 6.63 2.29 4.30
CA LEU A 47 7.67 1.96 3.33
C LEU A 47 7.30 2.45 1.92
N ALA A 48 6.01 2.47 1.61
CA ALA A 48 5.43 3.13 0.46
C ALA A 48 3.96 3.46 0.75
N ARG A 49 3.49 4.63 0.33
CA ARG A 49 2.08 5.03 0.40
C ARG A 49 1.63 5.58 -0.96
N TYR A 50 0.46 5.13 -1.40
CA TYR A 50 -0.20 5.60 -2.60
C TYR A 50 -1.62 6.01 -2.24
N GLN A 51 -2.04 7.21 -2.64
CA GLN A 51 -3.39 7.71 -2.45
C GLN A 51 -4.24 7.37 -3.66
N THR A 52 -5.41 6.78 -3.45
CA THR A 52 -6.42 6.52 -4.49
C THR A 52 -7.64 7.41 -4.24
N THR A 53 -8.59 7.44 -5.18
CA THR A 53 -9.86 8.18 -5.05
C THR A 53 -10.63 7.83 -3.77
N ASN A 54 -10.51 6.58 -3.30
CA ASN A 54 -11.30 6.06 -2.19
C ASN A 54 -10.46 5.77 -0.93
N GLY A 55 -9.15 6.05 -0.92
CA GLY A 55 -8.31 5.84 0.26
C GLY A 55 -6.82 5.67 -0.05
N PHE A 56 -6.18 4.65 0.53
CA PHE A 56 -4.74 4.46 0.49
C PHE A 56 -4.32 3.01 0.24
N ILE A 57 -3.23 2.83 -0.51
CA ILE A 57 -2.51 1.57 -0.63
C ILE A 57 -1.16 1.78 0.05
N ARG A 58 -0.82 0.92 1.01
CA ARG A 58 0.31 1.11 1.91
C ARG A 58 1.15 -0.16 2.01
N ALA A 59 2.46 0.00 1.99
CA ALA A 59 3.41 -1.01 2.43
C ALA A 59 4.00 -0.59 3.78
N VAL A 60 3.94 -1.45 4.78
CA VAL A 60 4.38 -1.17 6.16
C VAL A 60 5.34 -2.23 6.68
N ALA A 61 6.21 -1.83 7.60
CA ALA A 61 6.95 -2.76 8.44
C ALA A 61 6.08 -3.11 9.67
N LEU A 62 6.04 -4.39 10.03
CA LEU A 62 5.45 -4.91 11.27
C LEU A 62 6.50 -4.98 12.37
#